data_AF-A0A2V3TTR5-F1
#
_entry.id   AF-A0A2V3TTR5-F1
#
_cell.length_a   1.000
_cell.length_b   1.000
_cell.length_c   1.000
_cell.angle_alpha   90.00
_cell.angle_beta   90.00
_cell.angle_gamma   90.00
#
_symmetry.space_group_name_H-M   'P 1'
#
loop_
_entity.id
_entity.type
_entity.pdbx_description
1 polymer ?
#
loop_
_entity_poly.entity_id
_entity_poly.type
_entity_poly.pdbx_seq_one_letter_code
_entity_poly.pdbx_strand_id
1 'polypeptide(L)' 'MMLLPERASDPLPPEAAEWRNAFGALRPTSPPCRYVSAGTWTNIHESCVDFIERFGAEAVRLGWTAPQLFGVQCG' A
#
# COMPACT_ATOMS: atom_id res chain seq x y z
N MET A 1 1.32 -30.81 21.11
CA MET A 1 2.18 -29.96 20.27
C MET A 1 1.26 -29.10 19.42
N MET A 2 0.98 -27.87 19.82
CA MET A 2 0.23 -26.94 18.99
C MET A 2 1.19 -26.41 17.92
N LEU A 3 0.98 -26.76 16.65
CA LEU A 3 1.62 -26.06 15.55
C LEU A 3 1.14 -24.61 15.66
N LEU A 4 2.04 -23.71 16.04
CA LEU A 4 1.89 -22.29 15.67
C LEU A 4 1.58 -22.29 14.18
N PRO A 5 0.53 -21.58 13.70
CA PRO A 5 0.35 -21.44 12.28
C PRO A 5 1.68 -20.90 11.75
N GLU A 6 2.32 -21.68 10.87
CA GLU A 6 3.36 -21.17 9.99
C GLU A 6 2.87 -19.78 9.59
N ARG A 7 3.58 -18.72 10.00
CA ARG A 7 3.28 -17.37 9.53
C ARG A 7 3.20 -17.52 8.03
N ALA A 8 1.99 -17.54 7.49
CA ALA A 8 1.78 -17.80 6.09
C ALA A 8 2.70 -16.81 5.39
N SER A 9 3.64 -17.34 4.58
CA SER A 9 4.55 -16.48 3.84
C SER A 9 3.67 -15.46 3.15
N ASP A 10 3.96 -14.18 3.38
CA ASP A 10 3.18 -13.11 2.81
C ASP A 10 3.00 -13.40 1.31
N PRO A 11 1.77 -13.45 0.77
CA PRO A 11 1.59 -13.71 -0.66
C PRO A 11 2.25 -12.63 -1.52
N LEU A 12 2.55 -11.47 -0.93
CA LEU A 12 3.27 -10.40 -1.58
C LEU A 12 4.78 -10.56 -1.44
N PRO A 13 5.56 -10.21 -2.49
CA PRO A 13 7.00 -10.05 -2.34
C PRO A 13 7.31 -8.98 -1.26
N PRO A 14 8.50 -9.02 -0.64
CA PRO A 14 8.86 -8.16 0.48
C PRO A 14 8.60 -6.66 0.23
N GLU A 15 8.88 -6.18 -0.98
CA GLU A 15 8.68 -4.79 -1.37
C GLU A 15 7.19 -4.42 -1.38
N ALA A 16 6.32 -5.26 -1.98
CA ALA A 16 4.88 -5.01 -2.00
C ALA A 16 4.25 -5.16 -0.60
N ALA A 17 4.77 -6.08 0.23
CA ALA A 17 4.39 -6.19 1.63
C ALA A 17 4.75 -4.92 2.42
N GLU A 18 5.92 -4.33 2.16
CA GLU A 18 6.32 -3.05 2.75
C GLU A 18 5.37 -1.92 2.33
N TRP A 19 4.98 -1.85 1.05
CA TRP A 19 4.02 -0.85 0.58
C TRP A 19 2.68 -0.99 1.30
N ARG A 20 2.18 -2.22 1.46
CA ARG A 20 0.95 -2.49 2.20
C ARG A 20 1.04 -2.02 3.65
N ASN A 21 2.14 -2.36 4.33
CA ASN A 21 2.33 -1.99 5.72
C ASN A 21 2.43 -0.47 5.88
N ALA A 22 3.14 0.20 4.98
CA ALA A 22 3.26 1.66 4.97
C ALA A 22 1.90 2.33 4.75
N PHE A 23 1.10 1.88 3.78
CA PHE A 23 -0.25 2.40 3.54
C PHE A 23 -1.20 2.10 4.71
N GLY A 24 -1.12 0.91 5.31
CA GLY A 24 -1.91 0.54 6.47
C GLY A 24 -1.63 1.41 7.71
N ALA A 25 -0.43 1.99 7.81
CA ALA A 25 -0.09 2.94 8.87
C ALA A 25 -0.65 4.36 8.63
N LEU A 26 -1.05 4.70 7.40
CA LEU A 26 -1.66 5.98 7.07
C LEU A 26 -3.13 6.01 7.50
N ARG A 27 -3.58 7.15 8.03
CA ARG A 27 -4.99 7.35 8.37
C ARG A 27 -5.78 7.72 7.10
N PRO A 28 -6.83 6.97 6.72
CA PRO A 28 -7.65 7.29 5.54
C PRO A 28 -8.37 8.64 5.65
N THR A 29 -8.56 9.16 6.86
CA THR A 29 -9.26 10.44 7.11
C THR A 29 -8.31 11.63 7.26
N SER A 30 -6.99 11.41 7.22
CA SER A 30 -5.98 12.46 7.40
C SER A 30 -5.13 12.54 6.13
N PRO A 31 -5.52 13.40 5.16
CA PRO A 31 -4.76 13.54 3.92
C PRO A 31 -3.34 14.00 4.23
N PRO A 32 -2.32 13.45 3.53
CA PRO A 32 -0.94 13.86 3.73
C PRO A 32 -0.69 15.31 3.26
N CYS A 33 -1.59 15.87 2.45
CA CYS A 33 -1.42 17.18 1.82
C CYS A 33 -2.67 18.04 1.92
N ARG A 34 -2.48 19.33 2.21
CA ARG A 34 -3.56 20.29 2.54
C ARG A 34 -4.60 20.52 1.44
N TYR A 35 -4.26 20.20 0.19
CA TYR A 35 -5.13 20.41 -0.96
C TYR A 35 -5.97 19.18 -1.32
N VAL A 36 -5.70 18.04 -0.70
CA VAL A 36 -6.49 16.82 -0.89
C VAL A 36 -7.59 16.80 0.15
N SER A 37 -8.84 16.76 -0.29
CA SER A 37 -9.96 16.62 0.64
C SER A 37 -9.93 15.26 1.34
N ALA A 38 -10.48 15.17 2.55
CA ALA A 38 -10.53 13.90 3.29
C ALA A 38 -11.24 12.80 2.49
N GLY A 39 -12.36 13.11 1.83
CA GLY A 39 -13.08 12.13 1.00
C GLY A 39 -12.28 11.67 -0.23
N THR A 40 -11.58 12.59 -0.90
CA THR A 40 -10.66 12.23 -1.99
C THR A 40 -9.54 11.34 -1.50
N TRP A 41 -8.97 11.64 -0.33
CA TRP A 41 -7.91 10.83 0.26
C TRP A 41 -8.38 9.44 0.67
N THR A 42 -9.56 9.29 1.27
CA THR A 42 -10.13 7.97 1.57
C THR A 42 -10.20 7.11 0.30
N ASN A 43 -10.72 7.66 -0.80
CA ASN A 43 -10.84 6.92 -2.06
C ASN A 43 -9.46 6.54 -2.64
N ILE A 44 -8.48 7.43 -2.56
CA ILE A 44 -7.09 7.16 -2.99
C ILE A 44 -6.49 6.05 -2.14
N HIS A 45 -6.62 6.15 -0.81
CA HIS A 45 -6.09 5.18 0.14
C HIS A 45 -6.64 3.79 -0.13
N GLU A 46 -7.96 3.65 -0.25
CA GLU A 46 -8.62 2.39 -0.57
C GLU A 46 -8.16 1.83 -1.93
N SER A 47 -8.04 2.69 -2.96
CA SER A 47 -7.57 2.27 -4.29
C SER A 47 -6.12 1.79 -4.27
N CYS A 48 -5.25 2.44 -3.49
CA CYS A 48 -3.86 2.04 -3.33
C CYS A 48 -3.76 0.69 -2.60
N VAL A 49 -4.55 0.48 -1.55
CA VAL A 49 -4.60 -0.81 -0.84
C VAL A 49 -5.08 -1.93 -1.77
N ASP A 50 -6.17 -1.73 -2.51
CA ASP A 50 -6.68 -2.72 -3.48
C ASP A 50 -5.63 -3.01 -4.56
N PHE A 51 -4.94 -1.98 -5.06
CA PHE A 51 -3.87 -2.14 -6.04
C PHE A 51 -2.73 -3.01 -5.52
N ILE A 52 -2.26 -2.76 -4.29
CA ILE A 52 -1.14 -3.52 -3.70
C ILE A 52 -1.52 -5.00 -3.55
N GLU A 53 -2.71 -5.29 -3.03
CA GLU A 53 -3.19 -6.66 -2.83
C GLU A 53 -3.35 -7.42 -4.16
N ARG A 54 -3.81 -6.76 -5.21
CA ARG A 54 -4.11 -7.42 -6.50
C ARG A 54 -2.95 -7.45 -7.48
N PHE A 55 -2.13 -6.39 -7.48
CA PHE A 55 -1.13 -6.15 -8.51
C PHE A 55 0.26 -5.88 -7.95
N GLY A 56 0.45 -5.81 -6.61
CA GLY A 56 1.74 -5.49 -6.00
C GLY A 56 2.86 -6.45 -6.42
N ALA A 57 2.57 -7.75 -6.47
CA ALA A 57 3.55 -8.75 -6.93
C ALA A 57 3.98 -8.54 -8.38
N GLU A 58 3.02 -8.27 -9.27
CA GLU A 58 3.30 -8.00 -10.68
C GLU A 58 4.03 -6.67 -10.89
N ALA A 59 3.65 -5.64 -10.13
CA ALA A 59 4.29 -4.34 -10.17
C ALA A 59 5.78 -4.43 -9.77
N VAL A 60 6.10 -5.15 -8.69
CA VAL A 60 7.48 -5.43 -8.27
C VAL A 60 8.23 -6.20 -9.38
N ARG A 61 7.61 -7.23 -9.96
CA ARG A 61 8.21 -8.03 -11.04
C ARG A 61 8.52 -7.19 -12.28
N LEU A 62 7.70 -6.17 -12.57
CA LEU A 62 7.91 -5.23 -13.67
C LEU A 62 8.90 -4.10 -13.32
N GLY A 63 9.45 -4.07 -12.11
CA GLY A 63 10.44 -3.09 -11.67
C GLY A 63 9.85 -1.75 -11.21
N TRP A 64 8.54 -1.69 -10.96
CA TRP A 64 7.93 -0.49 -10.39
C TRP A 64 8.36 -0.28 -8.94
N THR A 65 8.55 0.97 -8.57
CA THR A 65 8.95 1.37 -7.21
C THR A 65 7.83 2.18 -6.54
N ALA A 66 7.83 2.20 -5.20
CA ALA A 66 6.84 2.97 -4.43
C ALA A 66 6.79 4.46 -4.83
N PRO A 67 7.90 5.19 -5.01
CA PRO A 67 7.84 6.60 -5.44
C PRO A 67 7.20 6.80 -6.81
N GLN A 68 7.34 5.83 -7.73
CA GLN A 68 6.71 5.90 -9.07
C GLN A 68 5.21 5.64 -9.02
N LEU A 69 4.75 4.75 -8.12
CA LEU A 69 3.34 4.34 -8.02
C LEU A 69 2.52 5.22 -7.07
N PHE A 70 3.14 5.67 -5.98
CA PHE A 70 2.44 6.27 -4.83
C PHE A 70 2.96 7.65 -4.44
N GLY A 71 3.96 8.17 -5.15
CA GLY A 71 4.51 9.50 -4.90
C GLY A 71 3.42 10.56 -5.08
N VAL A 72 3.10 11.28 -4.00
CA VAL A 72 2.19 12.43 -4.08
C VAL A 72 3.03 13.70 -4.24
N GLN A 73 2.88 14.39 -5.37
CA GLN A 73 3.49 15.69 -5.59
C GLN A 73 2.66 16.77 -4.89
N CYS A 74 3.04 17.09 -3.66
CA CYS A 74 2.45 18.19 -2.91
C CYS A 74 3.34 19.41 -3.12
N GLY A 75 2.93 20.26 -4.07
CA GLY A 75 3.59 21.52 -4.37
C GLY A 75 3.51 22.54 -3.23
#